data_AF-A0A9D0XKH5-F1
#
_entry.id   AF-A0A9D0XKH5-F1
#
_cell.length_a   1.000
_cell.length_b   1.000
_cell.length_c   1.000
_cell.angle_alpha   90.00
_cell.angle_beta   90.00
_cell.angle_gamma   90.00
#
_symmetry.space_group_name_H-M   'P 1'
#
loop_
_entity.id
_entity.type
_entity.pdbx_description
1 polymer ?
#
loop_
_entity_poly.entity_id
_entity_poly.type
_entity_poly.pdbx_seq_one_letter_code
_entity_poly.pdbx_strand_id
1 'polypeptide(L)'
;AFFPEEQQKELLDIYKNRNLFNAVENWLERTPFLQFGDFDFLKNYRQAVERMVEKEAAAIKASDYLTEKEKHIRLKMMGSTDSYFKSILNPEYHEKMVIQGKQRLSYRATLAALMIYLYNEEPLLQMPYRFLLCLIDIDELLTTWRYRHAQMVMRMLGRKTGTGGSSGHEYLAKTASHNHIFKDLHNISTLLIPRSELPPLPDNVKKELSFHFTQKDNW
;
A
#
# COMPACT_ATOMS: atom_id res chain seq x y z
N ALA A 1 -6.00 37.53 2.98
CA ALA A 1 -5.57 36.14 2.71
C ALA A 1 -4.08 36.13 2.40
N PHE A 2 -3.34 35.06 2.73
CA PHE A 2 -1.88 34.99 2.58
C PHE A 2 -1.43 34.94 1.11
N PHE A 3 -2.34 34.56 0.19
CA PHE A 3 -2.11 34.53 -1.25
C PHE A 3 -2.99 35.58 -1.97
N PRO A 4 -2.52 36.18 -3.09
CA PRO A 4 -3.34 36.99 -4.00
C PRO A 4 -4.53 36.21 -4.57
N GLU A 5 -5.58 36.91 -5.01
CA GLU A 5 -6.82 36.28 -5.54
C GLU A 5 -6.56 35.34 -6.73
N GLU A 6 -5.65 35.73 -7.63
CA GLU A 6 -5.25 34.91 -8.77
C GLU A 6 -4.64 33.57 -8.33
N GLN A 7 -3.73 33.59 -7.36
CA GLN A 7 -3.11 32.38 -6.80
C GLN A 7 -4.11 31.54 -6.02
N GLN A 8 -5.09 32.15 -5.33
CA GLN A 8 -6.16 31.40 -4.69
C GLN A 8 -7.01 30.65 -5.72
N LYS A 9 -7.32 31.28 -6.85
CA LYS A 9 -8.07 30.66 -7.94
C LYS A 9 -7.27 29.50 -8.56
N GLU A 10 -5.98 29.68 -8.78
CA GLU A 10 -5.08 28.62 -9.27
C GLU A 10 -5.01 27.44 -8.28
N LEU A 11 -4.82 27.70 -6.99
CA LEU A 11 -4.80 26.64 -5.97
C LEU A 11 -6.13 25.89 -5.92
N LEU A 12 -7.26 26.58 -5.98
CA LEU A 12 -8.59 25.95 -6.02
C LEU A 12 -8.77 25.07 -7.26
N ASP A 13 -8.22 25.48 -8.40
CA ASP A 13 -8.23 24.68 -9.63
C ASP A 13 -7.38 23.41 -9.47
N ILE A 14 -6.16 23.53 -8.92
CA ILE A 14 -5.28 22.39 -8.61
C ILE A 14 -5.95 21.41 -7.63
N TYR A 15 -6.66 21.90 -6.61
CA TYR A 15 -7.37 21.05 -5.66
C TYR A 15 -8.58 20.34 -6.26
N LYS A 16 -9.24 20.92 -7.27
CA LYS A 16 -10.43 20.36 -7.92
C LYS A 16 -10.08 19.39 -9.06
N ASN A 17 -8.97 19.63 -9.75
CA ASN A 17 -8.57 18.84 -10.91
C ASN A 17 -7.91 17.51 -10.51
N ARG A 18 -7.80 16.60 -11.48
CA ARG A 18 -7.20 15.28 -11.26
C ARG A 18 -5.74 15.43 -10.80
N ASN A 19 -5.47 14.97 -9.59
CA ASN A 19 -4.11 14.82 -9.07
C ASN A 19 -3.55 13.41 -9.37
N LEU A 20 -2.25 13.23 -9.14
CA LEU A 20 -1.56 11.96 -9.37
C LEU A 20 -2.20 10.82 -8.56
N PHE A 21 -2.62 11.07 -7.33
CA PHE A 21 -3.25 10.05 -6.49
C PHE A 21 -4.53 9.51 -7.15
N ASN A 22 -5.45 10.38 -7.59
CA ASN A 22 -6.67 9.93 -8.26
C ASN A 22 -6.36 9.27 -9.61
N ALA A 23 -5.34 9.70 -10.34
CA ALA A 23 -4.94 9.04 -11.58
C ALA A 23 -4.45 7.59 -11.34
N VAL A 24 -3.63 7.38 -10.30
CA VAL A 24 -3.12 6.08 -9.88
C VAL A 24 -4.24 5.18 -9.37
N GLU A 25 -5.11 5.70 -8.50
CA GLU A 25 -6.28 4.97 -7.99
C GLU A 25 -7.18 4.50 -9.13
N ASN A 26 -7.57 5.40 -10.03
CA ASN A 26 -8.38 5.04 -11.20
C ASN A 26 -7.67 4.01 -12.10
N TRP A 27 -6.35 4.08 -12.25
CA TRP A 27 -5.59 3.08 -13.01
C TRP A 27 -5.60 1.72 -12.33
N LEU A 28 -5.39 1.67 -11.00
CA LEU A 28 -5.47 0.45 -10.22
C LEU A 28 -6.87 -0.19 -10.28
N GLU A 29 -7.95 0.58 -10.24
CA GLU A 29 -9.31 0.06 -10.31
C GLU A 29 -9.67 -0.59 -11.65
N ARG A 30 -9.02 -0.12 -12.73
CA ARG A 30 -9.15 -0.68 -14.10
C ARG A 30 -8.26 -1.90 -14.33
N THR A 31 -7.43 -2.27 -13.36
CA THR A 31 -6.59 -3.46 -13.45
C THR A 31 -7.50 -4.66 -13.70
N PRO A 32 -7.38 -5.33 -14.86
CA PRO A 32 -8.34 -6.36 -15.28
C PRO A 32 -8.28 -7.62 -14.40
N PHE A 33 -7.22 -7.74 -13.58
CA PHE A 33 -6.82 -9.01 -13.01
C PHE A 33 -7.56 -9.46 -11.73
N LEU A 34 -8.57 -8.72 -11.27
CA LEU A 34 -9.35 -9.10 -10.07
C LEU A 34 -10.37 -10.24 -10.33
N GLN A 35 -10.82 -10.42 -11.57
CA GLN A 35 -11.70 -11.53 -11.98
C GLN A 35 -11.36 -11.96 -13.42
N PHE A 36 -10.78 -13.15 -13.60
CA PHE A 36 -10.58 -13.77 -14.92
C PHE A 36 -11.31 -15.10 -15.02
N GLY A 37 -12.42 -15.13 -15.75
CA GLY A 37 -13.24 -16.34 -15.84
C GLY A 37 -13.54 -16.86 -14.43
N ASP A 38 -12.99 -18.03 -14.10
CA ASP A 38 -13.18 -18.70 -12.80
C ASP A 38 -12.13 -18.32 -11.73
N PHE A 39 -11.11 -17.51 -12.04
CA PHE A 39 -10.09 -17.09 -11.09
C PHE A 39 -10.57 -15.91 -10.22
N ASP A 40 -10.83 -16.22 -8.95
CA ASP A 40 -11.11 -15.24 -7.89
C ASP A 40 -9.85 -15.03 -7.04
N PHE A 41 -9.17 -13.90 -7.24
CA PHE A 41 -7.96 -13.55 -6.50
C PHE A 41 -8.20 -13.51 -4.98
N LEU A 42 -9.30 -12.91 -4.53
CA LEU A 42 -9.57 -12.72 -3.10
C LEU A 42 -9.81 -14.06 -2.40
N LYS A 43 -10.57 -14.96 -3.03
CA LYS A 43 -10.80 -16.32 -2.52
C LYS A 43 -9.48 -17.08 -2.38
N ASN A 44 -8.65 -17.05 -3.43
CA ASN A 44 -7.35 -17.72 -3.45
C ASN A 44 -6.38 -17.14 -2.40
N TYR A 45 -6.32 -15.82 -2.29
CA TYR A 45 -5.53 -15.13 -1.28
C TYR A 45 -5.99 -15.47 0.14
N ARG A 46 -7.29 -15.46 0.42
CA ARG A 46 -7.86 -15.85 1.73
C ARG A 46 -7.40 -17.26 2.13
N GLN A 47 -7.54 -18.23 1.23
CA GLN A 47 -7.11 -19.60 1.49
C GLN A 47 -5.60 -19.71 1.73
N ALA A 48 -4.79 -18.91 1.03
CA ALA A 48 -3.35 -18.89 1.24
C ALA A 48 -2.97 -18.32 2.61
N VAL A 49 -3.65 -17.26 3.05
CA VAL A 49 -3.47 -16.69 4.40
C VAL A 49 -3.89 -17.69 5.47
N GLU A 50 -5.03 -18.37 5.31
CA GLU A 50 -5.51 -19.40 6.24
C GLU A 50 -4.49 -20.53 6.37
N ARG A 51 -4.00 -21.09 5.25
CA ARG A 51 -2.94 -22.13 5.26
C ARG A 51 -1.66 -21.66 5.93
N MET A 52 -1.21 -20.44 5.64
CA MET A 52 -0.01 -19.86 6.25
C MET A 52 -0.14 -19.80 7.77
N VAL A 53 -1.28 -19.27 8.26
CA VAL A 53 -1.57 -19.14 9.69
C VAL A 53 -1.66 -20.51 10.36
N GLU A 54 -2.33 -21.48 9.74
CA GLU A 54 -2.44 -22.85 10.27
C GLU A 54 -1.07 -23.54 10.37
N LYS A 55 -0.24 -23.42 9.33
CA LYS A 55 1.10 -23.99 9.27
C LYS A 55 2.02 -23.38 10.33
N GLU A 56 2.00 -22.06 10.47
CA GLU A 56 2.79 -21.37 11.49
C GLU A 56 2.31 -21.73 12.91
N ALA A 57 1.00 -21.85 13.13
CA ALA A 57 0.44 -22.28 14.40
C ALA A 57 0.84 -23.72 14.76
N ALA A 58 0.85 -24.62 13.78
CA ALA A 58 1.31 -26.00 13.94
C ALA A 58 2.81 -26.05 14.27
N ALA A 59 3.63 -25.26 13.58
CA ALA A 59 5.07 -25.18 13.82
C ALA A 59 5.41 -24.64 15.22
N ILE A 60 4.69 -23.62 15.70
CA ILE A 60 4.87 -23.09 17.06
C ILE A 60 4.52 -24.14 18.11
N LYS A 61 3.41 -24.88 17.93
CA LYS A 61 2.97 -25.92 18.85
C LYS A 61 3.95 -27.08 18.93
N ALA A 62 4.49 -27.49 17.77
CA ALA A 62 5.43 -28.59 17.63
C ALA A 62 6.89 -28.23 18.00
N SER A 63 7.17 -26.96 18.32
CA SER A 63 8.54 -26.54 18.64
C SER A 63 8.95 -26.96 20.05
N ASP A 64 9.98 -27.80 20.14
CA ASP A 64 10.57 -28.29 21.40
C ASP A 64 11.41 -27.23 22.13
N TYR A 65 11.81 -26.17 21.42
CA TYR A 65 12.66 -25.09 21.97
C TYR A 65 11.88 -23.92 22.58
N LEU A 66 10.53 -23.95 22.50
CA LEU A 66 9.68 -22.88 23.03
C LEU A 66 9.02 -23.34 24.33
N THR A 67 9.08 -22.49 25.35
CA THR A 67 8.27 -22.68 26.56
C THR A 67 6.78 -22.50 26.25
N GLU A 68 5.90 -23.10 27.04
CA GLU A 68 4.45 -22.97 26.86
C GLU A 68 3.98 -21.50 26.93
N LYS A 69 4.66 -20.67 27.73
CA LYS A 69 4.41 -19.23 27.79
C LYS A 69 4.74 -18.54 26.46
N GLU A 70 5.88 -18.88 25.84
CA GLU A 70 6.27 -18.32 24.54
C GLU A 70 5.36 -18.79 23.41
N LYS A 71 4.96 -20.06 23.41
CA LYS A 71 3.96 -20.59 22.47
C LYS A 71 2.64 -19.82 22.57
N HIS A 72 2.16 -19.60 23.79
CA HIS A 72 0.93 -18.84 24.03
C HIS A 72 1.03 -17.39 23.52
N ILE A 73 2.15 -16.71 23.80
CA ILE A 73 2.39 -15.33 23.32
C ILE A 73 2.40 -15.30 21.79
N ARG A 74 3.14 -16.20 21.13
CA ARG A 74 3.22 -16.21 19.66
C ARG A 74 1.87 -16.50 19.00
N LEU A 75 1.13 -17.48 19.50
CA LEU A 75 -0.22 -17.78 19.00
C LEU A 75 -1.18 -16.60 19.17
N LYS A 76 -1.07 -15.86 20.30
CA LYS A 76 -1.85 -14.64 20.52
C LYS A 76 -1.46 -13.51 19.55
N MET A 77 -0.17 -13.34 19.28
CA MET A 77 0.32 -12.33 18.34
C MET A 77 -0.12 -12.61 16.91
N MET A 78 -0.14 -13.87 16.48
CA MET A 78 -0.66 -14.27 15.16
C MET A 78 -2.14 -13.91 14.98
N GLY A 79 -2.96 -14.12 16.01
CA GLY A 79 -4.37 -13.71 16.00
C GLY A 79 -4.56 -12.19 16.07
N SER A 80 -3.52 -11.43 16.42
CA SER A 80 -3.58 -9.96 16.53
C SER A 80 -3.18 -9.20 15.27
N THR A 81 -2.82 -9.90 14.18
CA THR A 81 -2.46 -9.33 12.86
C THR A 81 -3.67 -8.72 12.13
N ASP A 82 -4.67 -8.23 12.86
CA ASP A 82 -6.08 -8.45 12.54
C ASP A 82 -6.71 -7.31 11.73
N SER A 83 -6.24 -6.05 11.84
CA SER A 83 -6.95 -4.92 11.24
C SER A 83 -6.75 -4.77 9.73
N TYR A 84 -5.52 -4.92 9.23
CA TYR A 84 -5.22 -4.80 7.79
C TYR A 84 -5.68 -6.04 7.00
N PHE A 85 -5.50 -7.25 7.54
CA PHE A 85 -6.07 -8.43 6.91
C PHE A 85 -7.60 -8.35 6.90
N LYS A 86 -8.22 -7.87 7.98
CA LYS A 86 -9.68 -7.66 8.01
C LYS A 86 -10.16 -6.62 7.00
N SER A 87 -9.41 -5.54 6.74
CA SER A 87 -9.80 -4.58 5.70
C SER A 87 -9.76 -5.18 4.30
N ILE A 88 -8.80 -6.06 4.00
CA ILE A 88 -8.80 -6.79 2.72
C ILE A 88 -9.92 -7.82 2.64
N LEU A 89 -10.20 -8.54 3.73
CA LEU A 89 -11.16 -9.64 3.73
C LEU A 89 -12.62 -9.20 3.89
N ASN A 90 -12.88 -7.93 4.26
CA ASN A 90 -14.20 -7.36 4.50
C ASN A 90 -14.31 -5.94 3.88
N PRO A 91 -15.03 -5.78 2.75
CA PRO A 91 -15.20 -4.50 2.07
C PRO A 91 -15.80 -3.40 2.96
N GLU A 92 -16.78 -3.72 3.82
CA GLU A 92 -17.44 -2.75 4.69
C GLU A 92 -16.48 -2.22 5.78
N TYR A 93 -15.53 -3.04 6.22
CA TYR A 93 -14.49 -2.65 7.16
C TYR A 93 -13.47 -1.75 6.47
N HIS A 94 -13.08 -2.04 5.23
CA HIS A 94 -12.24 -1.15 4.42
C HIS A 94 -12.90 0.22 4.26
N GLU A 95 -14.18 0.27 3.91
CA GLU A 95 -14.91 1.53 3.76
C GLU A 95 -14.91 2.35 5.06
N LYS A 96 -15.12 1.70 6.22
CA LYS A 96 -15.00 2.36 7.53
C LYS A 96 -13.60 2.94 7.77
N MET A 97 -12.55 2.24 7.34
CA MET A 97 -11.16 2.71 7.48
C MET A 97 -10.87 3.90 6.56
N VAL A 98 -11.46 3.92 5.36
CA VAL A 98 -11.39 5.07 4.43
C VAL A 98 -12.11 6.29 5.01
N ILE A 99 -13.33 6.13 5.53
CA ILE A 99 -14.09 7.21 6.17
C ILE A 99 -13.33 7.78 7.38
N GLN A 100 -12.63 6.93 8.14
CA GLN A 100 -11.80 7.36 9.27
C GLN A 100 -10.47 8.01 8.86
N GLY A 101 -10.15 8.06 7.56
CA GLY A 101 -8.88 8.59 7.05
C GLY A 101 -7.66 7.71 7.38
N LYS A 102 -7.88 6.44 7.76
CA LYS A 102 -6.81 5.48 8.06
C LYS A 102 -6.29 4.79 6.81
N GLN A 103 -7.15 4.63 5.80
CA GLN A 103 -6.82 4.23 4.44
C GLN A 103 -7.34 5.30 3.49
N ARG A 104 -6.79 5.37 2.28
CA ARG A 104 -7.14 6.36 1.27
C ARG A 104 -7.55 5.73 -0.06
N LEU A 105 -6.86 4.68 -0.49
CA LEU A 105 -7.19 3.91 -1.69
C LEU A 105 -8.54 3.24 -1.54
N SER A 106 -9.31 3.20 -2.64
CA SER A 106 -10.50 2.37 -2.73
C SER A 106 -10.19 0.89 -2.50
N TYR A 107 -11.23 0.11 -2.15
CA TYR A 107 -11.09 -1.32 -1.92
C TYR A 107 -10.54 -2.05 -3.15
N ARG A 108 -11.08 -1.75 -4.34
CA ARG A 108 -10.62 -2.33 -5.61
C ARG A 108 -9.18 -1.95 -5.92
N ALA A 109 -8.81 -0.68 -5.74
CA ALA A 109 -7.43 -0.23 -5.96
C ALA A 109 -6.45 -0.93 -5.01
N THR A 110 -6.85 -1.14 -3.75
CA THR A 110 -6.06 -1.85 -2.75
C THR A 110 -5.83 -3.32 -3.15
N LEU A 111 -6.87 -4.02 -3.58
CA LEU A 111 -6.75 -5.41 -4.07
C LEU A 111 -5.84 -5.51 -5.30
N ALA A 112 -5.99 -4.59 -6.25
CA ALA A 112 -5.16 -4.55 -7.46
C ALA A 112 -3.69 -4.32 -7.13
N ALA A 113 -3.41 -3.37 -6.23
CA ALA A 113 -2.04 -3.11 -5.78
C ALA A 113 -1.45 -4.32 -5.03
N LEU A 114 -2.23 -4.97 -4.16
CA LEU A 114 -1.82 -6.22 -3.51
C LEU A 114 -1.48 -7.32 -4.53
N MET A 115 -2.32 -7.50 -5.55
CA MET A 115 -2.08 -8.48 -6.59
C MET A 115 -0.79 -8.18 -7.38
N ILE A 116 -0.55 -6.93 -7.76
CA ILE A 116 0.68 -6.49 -8.42
C ILE A 116 1.90 -6.82 -7.55
N TYR A 117 1.81 -6.61 -6.23
CA TYR A 117 2.89 -6.93 -5.29
C TYR A 117 3.15 -8.43 -5.18
N LEU A 118 2.10 -9.27 -5.12
CA LEU A 118 2.26 -10.71 -4.94
C LEU A 118 2.74 -11.40 -6.23
N TYR A 119 2.28 -10.95 -7.39
CA TYR A 119 2.58 -11.54 -8.70
C TYR A 119 3.56 -10.69 -9.53
N ASN A 120 4.44 -9.94 -8.88
CA ASN A 120 5.39 -9.02 -9.53
C ASN A 120 6.39 -9.68 -10.50
N GLU A 121 6.50 -11.02 -10.51
CA GLU A 121 7.36 -11.76 -11.43
C GLU A 121 6.71 -11.99 -12.78
N GLU A 122 5.37 -11.87 -12.87
CA GLU A 122 4.65 -12.03 -14.12
C GLU A 122 5.00 -10.88 -15.08
N PRO A 123 5.30 -11.15 -16.36
CA PRO A 123 5.88 -10.17 -17.27
C PRO A 123 5.11 -8.85 -17.36
N LEU A 124 3.77 -8.90 -17.39
CA LEU A 124 2.93 -7.71 -17.43
C LEU A 124 2.84 -6.93 -16.12
N LEU A 125 3.17 -7.54 -14.98
CA LEU A 125 3.08 -6.91 -13.65
C LEU A 125 4.41 -6.31 -13.18
N GLN A 126 5.53 -6.64 -13.83
CA GLN A 126 6.85 -6.09 -13.49
C GLN A 126 6.91 -4.56 -13.58
N MET A 127 6.40 -3.97 -14.66
CA MET A 127 6.39 -2.51 -14.84
C MET A 127 5.40 -1.80 -13.91
N PRO A 128 4.13 -2.28 -13.76
CA PRO A 128 3.24 -1.83 -12.71
C PRO A 128 3.87 -1.85 -11.31
N TYR A 129 4.56 -2.92 -10.96
CA TYR A 129 5.23 -3.04 -9.66
C TYR A 129 6.32 -1.99 -9.48
N ARG A 130 7.22 -1.82 -10.46
CA ARG A 130 8.25 -0.77 -10.43
C ARG A 130 7.66 0.64 -10.34
N PHE A 131 6.54 0.88 -11.02
CA PHE A 131 5.83 2.15 -10.94
C PHE A 131 5.31 2.41 -9.51
N LEU A 132 4.69 1.42 -8.86
CA LEU A 132 4.24 1.54 -7.47
C LEU A 132 5.39 1.78 -6.50
N LEU A 133 6.53 1.12 -6.69
CA LEU A 133 7.75 1.39 -5.90
C LEU A 133 8.25 2.83 -6.09
N CYS A 134 8.25 3.34 -7.32
CA CYS A 134 8.65 4.72 -7.58
C CYS A 134 7.74 5.75 -6.87
N LEU A 135 6.44 5.47 -6.74
CA LEU A 135 5.53 6.32 -5.96
C LEU A 135 5.88 6.34 -4.47
N ILE A 136 6.25 5.18 -3.92
CA ILE A 136 6.77 5.06 -2.56
C ILE A 136 8.06 5.88 -2.41
N ASP A 137 9.00 5.72 -3.34
CA ASP A 137 10.28 6.45 -3.31
C ASP A 137 10.06 7.97 -3.30
N ILE A 138 9.10 8.47 -4.08
CA ILE A 138 8.75 9.90 -4.10
C ILE A 138 8.26 10.36 -2.72
N ASP A 139 7.36 9.60 -2.08
CA ASP A 139 6.86 9.92 -0.74
C ASP A 139 7.98 9.92 0.31
N GLU A 140 8.88 8.93 0.26
CA GLU A 140 10.02 8.82 1.17
C GLU A 140 11.02 9.98 0.99
N LEU A 141 11.31 10.35 -0.25
CA LEU A 141 12.19 11.47 -0.57
C LEU A 141 11.59 12.80 -0.11
N LEU A 142 10.28 13.00 -0.30
CA LEU A 142 9.58 14.19 0.19
C LEU A 142 9.60 14.27 1.73
N THR A 143 9.33 13.16 2.42
CA THR A 143 9.40 13.09 3.89
C THR A 143 10.83 13.35 4.39
N THR A 144 11.83 12.78 3.73
CA THR A 144 13.24 13.02 4.04
C THR A 144 13.61 14.48 3.87
N TRP A 145 13.17 15.12 2.78
CA TRP A 145 13.38 16.54 2.56
C TRP A 145 12.72 17.38 3.66
N ARG A 146 11.45 17.11 4.01
CA ARG A 146 10.73 17.82 5.09
C ARG A 146 11.45 17.70 6.42
N TYR A 147 11.92 16.50 6.75
CA TYR A 147 12.64 16.24 7.99
C TYR A 147 13.99 16.97 8.03
N ARG A 148 14.80 16.88 6.96
CA ARG A 148 16.08 17.59 6.85
C ARG A 148 15.89 19.12 6.94
N HIS A 149 14.84 19.64 6.31
CA HIS A 149 14.46 21.04 6.43
C HIS A 149 14.11 21.41 7.88
N ALA A 150 13.31 20.60 8.57
CA ALA A 150 12.99 20.83 9.99
C ALA A 150 14.24 20.83 10.88
N GLN A 151 15.20 19.93 10.64
CA GLN A 151 16.47 19.88 11.38
C GLN A 151 17.33 21.13 11.13
N MET A 152 17.45 21.57 9.89
CA MET A 152 18.12 22.83 9.57
C MET A 152 17.47 24.02 10.30
N VAL A 153 16.14 24.08 10.33
CA VAL A 153 15.40 25.14 11.04
C VAL A 153 15.63 25.08 12.54
N MET A 154 15.69 23.89 13.15
CA MET A 154 16.04 23.75 14.58
C MET A 154 17.43 24.34 14.85
N ARG A 155 18.42 24.06 13.99
CA ARG A 155 19.78 24.60 14.16
C ARG A 155 19.81 26.12 14.06
N MET A 156 19.03 26.70 13.15
CA MET A 156 19.05 28.15 12.90
C MET A 156 18.21 28.96 13.89
N LEU A 157 17.03 28.45 14.27
CA LEU A 157 16.03 29.20 15.05
C LEU A 157 15.76 28.59 16.43
N GLY A 158 16.27 27.39 16.72
CA GLY A 158 15.99 26.69 17.97
C GLY A 158 14.49 26.44 18.15
N ARG A 159 13.96 26.86 19.30
CA ARG A 159 12.54 26.76 19.66
C ARG A 159 11.74 28.04 19.40
N LYS A 160 12.31 29.01 18.69
CA LYS A 160 11.61 30.27 18.39
C LYS A 160 10.43 30.00 17.45
N THR A 161 9.34 30.74 17.66
CA THR A 161 8.21 30.80 16.74
C THR A 161 8.70 31.26 15.36
N GLY A 162 8.22 30.60 14.31
CA GLY A 162 8.55 30.97 12.94
C GLY A 162 7.96 32.34 12.58
N THR A 163 8.60 33.05 11.65
CA THR A 163 8.11 34.34 11.15
C THR A 163 6.74 34.25 10.46
N GLY A 164 6.36 33.06 10.00
CA GLY A 164 5.02 32.74 9.49
C GLY A 164 3.98 32.41 10.58
N GLY A 165 4.28 32.59 11.87
CA GLY A 165 3.36 32.38 12.99
C GLY A 165 3.22 30.92 13.47
N SER A 166 3.92 29.97 12.86
CA SER A 166 3.93 28.56 13.30
C SER A 166 4.86 28.33 14.49
N SER A 167 4.74 27.18 15.17
CA SER A 167 5.68 26.75 16.21
C SER A 167 7.10 26.43 15.71
N GLY A 168 7.43 26.82 14.46
CA GLY A 168 8.75 26.67 13.87
C GLY A 168 9.09 25.21 13.61
N HIS A 169 10.12 24.72 14.30
CA HIS A 169 10.61 23.35 14.12
C HIS A 169 9.53 22.29 14.36
N GLU A 170 8.74 22.40 15.44
CA GLU A 170 7.79 21.35 15.81
C GLU A 170 6.69 21.18 14.76
N TYR A 171 6.17 22.29 14.23
CA TYR A 171 5.24 22.27 13.10
C TYR A 171 5.85 21.57 11.89
N LEU A 172 7.06 21.94 11.48
CA LEU A 172 7.74 21.35 10.32
C LEU A 172 8.00 19.85 10.50
N ALA A 173 8.42 19.43 11.70
CA ALA A 173 8.63 18.03 12.04
C ALA A 173 7.32 17.23 11.92
N LYS A 174 6.18 17.78 12.37
CA LYS A 174 4.86 17.16 12.20
C LYS A 174 4.48 17.03 10.73
N THR A 175 4.84 17.98 9.86
CA THR A 175 4.56 17.86 8.42
C THR A 175 5.28 16.68 7.76
N ALA A 176 6.43 16.25 8.30
CA ALA A 176 7.15 15.10 7.79
C ALA A 176 6.44 13.77 8.12
N SER A 177 5.71 13.69 9.23
CA SER A 177 5.02 12.47 9.65
C SER A 177 3.58 12.34 9.15
N HIS A 178 2.90 13.45 8.87
CA HIS A 178 1.48 13.43 8.51
C HIS A 178 1.22 13.42 6.99
N ASN A 179 2.17 13.89 6.18
CA ASN A 179 1.93 14.20 4.77
C ASN A 179 2.39 13.08 3.81
N HIS A 180 2.03 11.84 4.10
CA HIS A 180 2.25 10.71 3.17
C HIS A 180 1.06 10.61 2.20
N ILE A 181 1.33 10.59 0.90
CA ILE A 181 0.29 10.60 -0.14
C ILE A 181 -0.18 9.17 -0.44
N PHE A 182 0.76 8.24 -0.56
CA PHE A 182 0.60 6.83 -0.92
C PHE A 182 0.88 5.91 0.27
N LYS A 183 0.48 6.34 1.48
CA LYS A 183 0.65 5.57 2.73
C LYS A 183 0.13 4.13 2.61
N ASP A 184 -0.96 3.92 1.88
CA ASP A 184 -1.53 2.58 1.69
C ASP A 184 -0.59 1.63 0.97
N LEU A 185 0.21 2.11 0.00
CA LEU A 185 1.19 1.28 -0.71
C LEU A 185 2.29 0.78 0.23
N HIS A 186 2.71 1.59 1.22
CA HIS A 186 3.62 1.12 2.27
C HIS A 186 2.98 -0.01 3.09
N ASN A 187 1.71 0.14 3.45
CA ASN A 187 0.98 -0.82 4.30
C ASN A 187 0.65 -2.13 3.57
N ILE A 188 0.70 -2.18 2.23
CA ILE A 188 0.59 -3.44 1.48
C ILE A 188 1.66 -4.45 1.90
N SER A 189 2.82 -3.98 2.35
CA SER A 189 3.89 -4.85 2.86
C SER A 189 3.43 -5.73 4.04
N THR A 190 2.44 -5.28 4.83
CA THR A 190 1.83 -6.05 5.93
C THR A 190 0.99 -7.23 5.43
N LEU A 191 0.56 -7.20 4.17
CA LEU A 191 -0.31 -8.19 3.53
C LEU A 191 0.49 -9.20 2.68
N LEU A 192 1.81 -9.08 2.63
CA LEU A 192 2.63 -10.01 1.88
C LEU A 192 2.72 -11.35 2.60
N ILE A 193 2.53 -12.41 1.85
CA ILE A 193 2.67 -13.80 2.31
C ILE A 193 3.86 -14.47 1.63
N PRO A 194 4.44 -15.53 2.21
CA PRO A 194 5.52 -16.27 1.57
C PRO A 194 5.11 -16.77 0.17
N ARG A 195 6.03 -16.68 -0.80
CA ARG A 195 5.77 -17.12 -2.18
C ARG A 195 5.36 -18.60 -2.26
N SER A 196 5.83 -19.44 -1.34
CA SER A 196 5.45 -20.86 -1.27
C SER A 196 3.98 -21.08 -0.97
N GLU A 197 3.31 -20.12 -0.34
CA GLU A 197 1.89 -20.20 0.02
C GLU A 197 0.98 -19.58 -1.06
N LEU A 198 1.57 -18.79 -1.98
CA LEU A 198 0.84 -18.18 -3.08
C LEU A 198 0.30 -19.26 -4.02
N PRO A 199 -1.02 -19.26 -4.30
CA PRO A 199 -1.59 -20.19 -5.23
C PRO A 199 -1.08 -19.86 -6.64
N PRO A 200 -0.68 -20.89 -7.42
CA PRO A 200 -0.27 -20.69 -8.79
C PRO A 200 -1.42 -20.10 -9.59
N LEU A 201 -1.10 -19.18 -10.50
CA LEU A 201 -2.09 -18.63 -11.41
C LEU A 201 -2.53 -19.72 -12.39
N PRO A 202 -3.84 -19.83 -12.70
CA PRO A 202 -4.33 -20.68 -13.77
C PRO A 202 -3.64 -20.38 -15.11
N ASP A 203 -3.44 -21.39 -15.94
CA ASP A 203 -2.67 -21.26 -17.20
C ASP A 203 -3.25 -20.19 -18.13
N ASN A 204 -4.57 -20.01 -18.18
CA ASN A 204 -5.21 -18.96 -18.95
C ASN A 204 -4.84 -17.56 -18.45
N VAL A 205 -4.84 -17.35 -17.13
CA VAL A 205 -4.46 -16.06 -16.51
C VAL A 205 -2.98 -15.78 -16.71
N LYS A 206 -2.14 -16.81 -16.54
CA LYS A 206 -0.70 -16.70 -16.78
C LYS A 206 -0.39 -16.37 -18.24
N LYS A 207 -1.15 -16.95 -19.18
CA LYS A 207 -1.08 -16.62 -20.61
C LYS A 207 -1.42 -15.16 -20.85
N GLU A 208 -2.51 -14.66 -20.27
CA GLU A 208 -2.90 -13.25 -20.42
C GLU A 208 -1.92 -12.27 -19.76
N LEU A 209 -1.19 -12.70 -18.72
CA LEU A 209 -0.13 -11.96 -18.05
C LEU A 209 1.24 -12.05 -18.75
N SER A 210 1.34 -12.89 -19.79
CA SER A 210 2.55 -13.08 -20.58
C SER A 210 2.52 -12.25 -21.86
N PHE A 211 3.70 -11.89 -22.37
CA PHE A 211 3.83 -11.27 -23.68
C PHE A 211 3.63 -12.32 -24.79
N HIS A 212 2.40 -12.50 -25.25
CA HIS A 212 2.16 -13.27 -26.47
C HIS A 212 2.42 -12.39 -27.68
N PHE A 213 3.53 -12.65 -28.38
CA PHE A 213 3.67 -12.22 -29.75
C PHE A 213 2.59 -12.92 -30.57
N THR A 214 1.57 -12.17 -31.01
CA THR A 214 0.72 -12.63 -32.09
C THR A 214 1.58 -12.60 -33.34
N GLN A 215 2.26 -13.70 -33.63
CA GLN A 215 2.90 -13.87 -34.93
C GLN A 215 1.74 -13.84 -35.94
N LYS A 216 1.57 -12.71 -36.61
CA LYS A 216 0.73 -12.68 -37.81
C LYS A 216 1.49 -13.52 -38.83
N ASP A 217 1.09 -14.78 -38.96
CA ASP A 217 1.49 -15.64 -40.07
C ASP A 217 0.91 -15.06 -41.36
N ASN A 218 1.57 -14.02 -41.87
CA ASN A 218 1.37 -13.48 -43.21
C ASN A 218 2.76 -13.37 -43.84
N TRP A 219 3.24 -14.49 -44.37
CA TRP A 219 4.25 -14.53 -45.42
C TRP A 219 3.69 -15.32 -46.60
#